data_AF-A0A936SII5-F1
#
_entry.id   AF-A0A936SII5-F1
#
_cell.length_a   1.000
_cell.length_b   1.000
_cell.length_c   1.000
_cell.angle_alpha   90.00
_cell.angle_beta   90.00
_cell.angle_gamma   90.00
#
_symmetry.space_group_name_H-M   'P 1'
#
loop_
_entity.id
_entity.type
_entity.pdbx_description
1 polymer ?
#
loop_
_entity_poly.entity_id
_entity_poly.type
_entity_poly.pdbx_seq_one_letter_code
_entity_poly.pdbx_strand_id
1 'polypeptide(L)'
;MMSRFVEAGFDPRDNYRIAKYMEMYARALDYPRHLGQHSGGMVISLGRLDGVVPLEPASMENRNIIQWDKDDCERLGIVKVDLLGLGMMAVIRDTLTLIEEHRGEKVDLGRLSKNDPLVYKTLQEADTIGMFQVESRAQINFLPKSRPEKFYDIVVQVAIIRPGPIVGRCSAATSPAGWAKRRSTICTRRSSPSSNALWASRFFRSNYCGWR
;
A
#
# COMPACT_ATOMS: atom_id res chain seq x y z
N MET A 1 -1.14 -5.74 26.34
CA MET A 1 -0.14 -4.83 26.94
C MET A 1 0.74 -5.58 27.92
N MET A 2 0.17 -6.20 28.96
CA MET A 2 0.90 -7.03 29.94
C MET A 2 1.80 -8.10 29.30
N SER A 3 1.28 -8.85 28.35
CA SER A 3 2.03 -9.89 27.63
C SER A 3 3.30 -9.37 26.95
N ARG A 4 3.25 -8.19 26.32
CA ARG A 4 4.40 -7.59 25.62
C ARG A 4 5.50 -7.12 26.57
N PHE A 5 5.15 -6.70 27.78
CA PHE A 5 6.12 -6.31 28.82
C PHE A 5 6.82 -7.53 29.41
N VAL A 6 6.05 -8.59 29.68
CA VAL A 6 6.60 -9.87 30.16
C VAL A 6 7.50 -10.51 29.09
N GLU A 7 7.10 -10.47 27.81
CA GLU A 7 7.95 -10.91 26.69
C GLU A 7 9.26 -10.12 26.58
N ALA A 8 9.25 -8.84 26.95
CA ALA A 8 10.44 -7.99 27.01
C ALA A 8 11.27 -8.19 28.28
N GLY A 9 10.90 -9.13 29.16
CA GLY A 9 11.62 -9.45 30.39
C GLY A 9 11.28 -8.54 31.58
N PHE A 10 10.21 -7.76 31.51
CA PHE A 10 9.76 -6.88 32.59
C PHE A 10 8.50 -7.45 33.25
N ASP A 11 8.64 -8.08 34.42
CA ASP A 11 7.49 -8.49 35.23
C ASP A 11 7.11 -7.36 36.23
N PRO A 12 5.90 -6.79 36.14
CA PRO A 12 5.47 -5.76 37.09
C PRO A 12 5.30 -6.27 38.53
N ARG A 13 5.30 -7.59 38.75
CA ARG A 13 5.30 -8.18 40.10
C ARG A 13 6.68 -8.12 40.77
N ASP A 14 7.75 -8.05 39.97
CA ASP A 14 9.13 -8.07 40.48
C ASP A 14 9.59 -6.69 40.97
N ASN A 15 8.98 -5.60 40.47
CA ASN A 15 9.41 -4.25 40.79
C ASN A 15 8.26 -3.23 40.77
N TYR A 16 8.03 -2.57 41.90
CA TYR A 16 7.04 -1.49 42.05
C TYR A 16 7.20 -0.38 40.99
N ARG A 17 8.42 -0.04 40.58
CA ARG A 17 8.65 0.98 39.54
C ARG A 17 8.10 0.56 38.18
N ILE A 18 8.19 -0.72 37.85
CA ILE A 18 7.63 -1.27 36.60
C ILE A 18 6.10 -1.24 36.67
N ALA A 19 5.52 -1.68 37.79
CA ALA A 19 4.08 -1.58 38.01
C ALA A 19 3.57 -0.14 37.87
N LYS A 20 4.26 0.83 38.50
CA LYS A 20 3.88 2.24 38.44
C LYS A 20 4.04 2.84 37.04
N TYR A 21 5.12 2.48 36.34
CA TYR A 21 5.31 2.87 34.94
C TYR A 21 4.18 2.35 34.04
N MET A 22 3.81 1.07 34.18
CA MET A 22 2.73 0.47 33.40
C MET A 22 1.39 1.15 33.67
N GLU A 23 1.10 1.49 34.93
CA GLU A 23 -0.10 2.25 35.29
C GLU A 23 -0.14 3.61 34.57
N MET A 24 0.96 4.36 34.61
CA MET A 24 1.06 5.67 33.94
C MET A 24 0.98 5.55 32.42
N TYR A 25 1.68 4.56 31.85
CA TYR A 25 1.67 4.29 30.41
C TYR A 25 0.26 3.93 29.93
N ALA A 26 -0.47 3.08 30.65
CA ALA A 26 -1.84 2.73 30.31
C ALA A 26 -2.78 3.94 30.33
N ARG A 27 -2.56 4.90 31.25
CA ARG A 27 -3.33 6.15 31.30
C ARG A 27 -2.99 7.10 30.15
N ALA A 28 -1.76 7.07 29.65
CA ALA A 28 -1.31 7.94 28.56
C ALA A 28 -1.45 7.30 27.16
N LEU A 29 -1.78 6.01 27.09
CA LEU A 29 -1.97 5.30 25.84
C LEU A 29 -3.08 5.98 25.03
N ASP A 30 -2.85 6.10 23.73
CA ASP A 30 -3.79 6.68 22.76
C ASP A 30 -4.09 8.18 22.93
N TYR A 31 -3.42 8.89 23.84
CA TYR A 31 -3.46 10.35 23.84
C TYR A 31 -2.75 10.92 22.61
N PRO A 32 -3.36 11.89 21.90
CA PRO A 32 -2.71 12.56 20.78
C PRO A 32 -1.47 13.32 21.28
N ARG A 33 -0.33 13.07 20.65
CA ARG A 33 0.95 13.71 21.03
C ARG A 33 1.14 15.08 20.37
N HIS A 34 0.74 15.19 19.11
CA HIS A 34 0.83 16.41 18.30
C HIS A 34 -0.14 16.28 17.12
N LEU A 35 -0.52 17.42 16.54
CA LEU A 35 -1.20 17.47 15.25
C LEU A 35 -0.15 17.22 14.17
N GLY A 36 -0.22 16.05 13.53
CA GLY A 36 0.66 15.71 12.42
C GLY A 36 0.11 16.28 11.11
N GLN A 37 0.97 16.93 10.32
CA GLN A 37 0.60 17.36 8.97
C GLN A 37 0.59 16.16 8.02
N HIS A 38 -0.52 15.94 7.32
CA HIS A 38 -0.56 14.98 6.22
C HIS A 38 0.10 15.59 4.98
N SER A 39 1.32 15.15 4.67
CA SER A 39 2.16 15.70 3.60
C SER A 39 1.62 15.56 2.16
N GLY A 40 0.49 14.87 1.97
CA GLY A 40 -0.14 14.67 0.66
C GLY A 40 -1.60 15.09 0.58
N GLY A 41 -2.26 15.42 1.69
CA GLY A 41 -3.69 15.72 1.69
C GLY A 41 -3.94 17.16 1.25
N MET A 42 -4.63 17.34 0.12
CA MET A 42 -5.20 18.62 -0.31
C MET A 42 -6.69 18.61 -0.10
N VAL A 43 -7.24 19.72 0.37
CA VAL A 43 -8.66 19.86 0.68
C VAL A 43 -9.26 20.96 -0.18
N ILE A 44 -10.40 20.68 -0.80
CA ILE A 44 -11.10 21.57 -1.71
C ILE A 44 -12.55 21.73 -1.21
N SER A 45 -12.97 22.98 -1.05
CA SER A 45 -14.34 23.36 -0.70
C SER A 45 -14.92 24.26 -1.79
N LEU A 46 -16.25 24.22 -1.95
CA LEU A 46 -16.98 25.06 -2.93
C LEU A 46 -16.93 26.55 -2.57
N GLY A 47 -16.59 26.88 -1.32
CA GLY A 47 -16.49 28.26 -0.82
C GLY A 47 -15.31 28.47 0.10
N ARG A 48 -15.40 29.52 0.92
CA ARG A 48 -14.39 29.89 1.91
C ARG A 48 -14.19 28.78 2.94
N LEU A 49 -13.00 28.17 2.93
CA LEU A 49 -12.66 27.07 3.83
C LEU A 49 -12.61 27.53 5.30
N ASP A 50 -12.17 28.77 5.53
CA ASP A 50 -12.12 29.42 6.85
C ASP A 50 -13.51 29.73 7.42
N GLY A 51 -14.57 29.69 6.60
CA GLY A 51 -15.95 29.75 7.07
C GLY A 51 -16.51 28.41 7.54
N VAL A 52 -15.76 27.31 7.35
CA VAL A 52 -16.18 25.95 7.64
C VAL A 52 -15.29 25.30 8.70
N VAL A 53 -13.97 25.44 8.58
CA VAL A 53 -12.97 24.83 9.47
C VAL A 53 -11.88 25.85 9.84
N PRO A 54 -11.38 25.86 11.08
CA PRO A 54 -10.23 26.67 11.45
C PRO A 54 -9.01 26.33 10.58
N LEU A 55 -8.34 27.39 10.09
CA LEU A 55 -7.09 27.29 9.34
C LEU A 55 -5.93 27.66 10.25
N GLU A 56 -4.83 26.93 10.13
CA GLU A 56 -3.56 27.26 10.79
C GLU A 56 -2.43 27.32 9.75
N PRO A 57 -1.45 28.22 9.92
CA PRO A 57 -0.26 28.23 9.07
C PRO A 57 0.50 26.92 9.19
N ALA A 58 0.87 26.33 8.06
CA ALA A 58 1.70 25.14 8.03
C ALA A 58 3.16 25.47 8.37
N SER A 59 3.97 24.44 8.66
CA SER A 59 5.42 24.60 8.83
C SER A 59 6.12 25.10 7.56
N MET A 60 5.52 24.88 6.38
CA MET A 60 6.01 25.36 5.09
C MET A 60 5.41 26.73 4.79
N GLU A 61 6.25 27.66 4.34
CA GLU A 61 5.82 29.02 3.99
C GLU A 61 4.73 29.02 2.91
N ASN A 62 3.78 29.96 3.00
CA ASN A 62 2.68 30.12 2.05
C ASN A 62 1.77 28.88 1.92
N ARG A 63 1.59 28.15 3.04
CA ARG A 63 0.67 27.02 3.16
C ARG A 63 -0.14 27.12 4.44
N ASN A 64 -1.40 26.73 4.36
CA ASN A 64 -2.29 26.56 5.50
C ASN A 64 -2.73 25.11 5.57
N ILE A 65 -2.97 24.62 6.79
CA ILE A 65 -3.58 23.32 7.05
C ILE A 65 -4.89 23.51 7.79
N ILE A 66 -5.76 22.51 7.68
CA ILE A 66 -7.01 22.42 8.44
C ILE A 66 -6.77 21.57 9.67
N GLN A 67 -7.53 21.81 10.74
CA GLN A 67 -7.40 21.06 11.99
C GLN A 67 -8.22 19.76 12.02
N TRP A 68 -9.11 19.56 11.04
CA TRP A 68 -9.95 18.37 10.97
C TRP A 68 -9.26 17.22 10.27
N ASP A 69 -9.59 16.01 10.73
CA ASP A 69 -9.09 14.79 10.13
C ASP A 69 -9.84 14.43 8.83
N LYS A 70 -9.43 13.32 8.24
CA LYS A 70 -10.01 12.80 7.00
C LYS A 70 -11.51 12.51 7.15
N ASP A 71 -11.92 11.90 8.26
CA ASP A 71 -13.26 11.37 8.43
C ASP A 71 -14.25 12.51 8.70
N ASP A 72 -13.82 13.56 9.41
CA ASP A 72 -14.60 14.77 9.61
C ASP A 72 -14.78 15.57 8.30
N CYS A 73 -13.73 15.66 7.47
CA CYS A 73 -13.86 16.26 6.14
C CYS A 73 -14.85 15.49 5.25
N GLU A 74 -14.77 14.16 5.26
CA GLU A 74 -15.67 13.30 4.47
C GLU A 74 -17.12 13.45 4.91
N ARG A 75 -17.39 13.50 6.22
CA ARG A 75 -18.74 13.71 6.78
C ARG A 75 -19.38 15.02 6.34
N LEU A 76 -18.57 16.05 6.12
CA LEU A 76 -19.03 17.39 5.71
C LEU A 76 -19.06 17.58 4.18
N GLY A 77 -18.80 16.51 3.43
CA GLY A 77 -18.81 16.55 1.96
C GLY A 77 -17.64 17.35 1.39
N ILE A 78 -16.59 17.59 2.17
CA ILE A 78 -15.40 18.30 1.73
C ILE A 78 -14.57 17.35 0.87
N VAL A 79 -14.17 17.81 -0.32
CA VAL A 79 -13.39 17.00 -1.24
C VAL A 79 -11.94 16.96 -0.80
N LYS A 80 -11.43 15.76 -0.54
CA LYS A 80 -10.02 15.52 -0.23
C LYS A 80 -9.33 14.84 -1.42
N VAL A 81 -8.18 15.35 -1.81
CA VAL A 81 -7.33 14.80 -2.86
C VAL A 81 -5.98 14.44 -2.25
N ASP A 82 -5.55 13.19 -2.41
CA ASP A 82 -4.23 12.74 -1.96
C ASP A 82 -3.20 12.84 -3.08
N LEU A 83 -2.23 13.73 -2.88
CA LEU A 83 -1.04 13.88 -3.69
C LEU A 83 0.05 12.95 -3.15
N LEU A 84 0.11 11.74 -3.71
CA LEU A 84 1.10 10.74 -3.33
C LEU A 84 2.38 10.91 -4.15
N GLY A 85 3.48 11.23 -3.48
CA GLY A 85 4.83 11.24 -4.06
C GLY A 85 5.38 9.84 -4.25
N LEU A 86 4.96 9.14 -5.31
CA LEU A 86 5.50 7.83 -5.66
C LEU A 86 6.79 7.98 -6.48
N GLY A 87 7.95 7.69 -5.87
CA GLY A 87 9.26 7.79 -6.54
C GLY A 87 9.34 7.01 -7.86
N MET A 88 8.63 5.89 -7.97
CA MET A 88 8.54 5.11 -9.22
C MET A 88 7.93 5.91 -10.39
N MET A 89 7.00 6.83 -10.12
CA MET A 89 6.45 7.68 -11.18
C MET A 89 7.52 8.64 -11.75
N ALA A 90 8.44 9.11 -10.91
CA ALA A 90 9.58 9.91 -11.36
C ALA A 90 10.54 9.05 -12.19
N VAL A 91 10.85 7.82 -11.75
CA VAL A 91 11.70 6.88 -12.52
C VAL A 91 11.10 6.58 -13.88
N ILE A 92 9.79 6.34 -13.97
CA ILE A 92 9.10 6.11 -15.25
C ILE A 92 9.24 7.33 -16.16
N ARG A 93 8.95 8.54 -15.64
CA ARG A 93 9.12 9.79 -16.39
C ARG A 93 10.55 9.92 -16.93
N ASP A 94 11.55 9.76 -16.08
CA ASP A 94 12.95 9.94 -16.46
C ASP A 94 13.39 8.89 -17.49
N THR A 95 12.90 7.66 -17.36
CA THR A 95 13.12 6.59 -18.35
C THR A 95 12.53 6.93 -19.71
N LEU A 96 11.31 7.49 -19.76
CA LEU A 96 10.69 7.92 -21.01
C LEU A 96 11.48 9.05 -21.68
N THR A 97 11.96 10.02 -20.89
CA THR A 97 12.84 11.10 -21.39
C THR A 97 14.11 10.52 -22.00
N LEU A 98 14.78 9.60 -21.31
CA LEU A 98 16.02 8.98 -21.81
C LEU A 98 15.80 8.17 -23.09
N ILE A 99 14.66 7.47 -23.22
CA ILE A 99 14.33 6.74 -24.45
C ILE A 99 14.15 7.72 -25.62
N GLU A 100 13.45 8.83 -25.41
CA GLU A 100 13.27 9.85 -26.45
C GLU A 100 14.61 10.48 -26.84
N GLU A 101 15.46 10.86 -25.87
CA GLU A 101 16.75 11.50 -26.11
C GLU A 101 17.75 10.60 -26.83
N HIS A 102 17.84 9.32 -26.45
CA HIS A 102 18.85 8.41 -26.97
C HIS A 102 18.39 7.54 -28.14
N ARG A 103 17.08 7.31 -28.30
CA ARG A 103 16.52 6.46 -29.37
C ARG A 103 15.60 7.21 -30.32
N GLY A 104 15.21 8.44 -30.02
CA GLY A 104 14.24 9.21 -30.82
C GLY A 104 12.82 8.62 -30.77
N GLU A 105 12.55 7.71 -29.83
CA GLU A 105 11.28 7.01 -29.72
C GLU A 105 10.40 7.64 -28.65
N LYS A 106 9.14 7.94 -29.00
CA LYS A 106 8.13 8.37 -28.02
C LYS A 106 7.27 7.20 -27.57
N VAL A 107 7.43 6.82 -26.30
CA VAL A 107 6.68 5.71 -25.71
C VAL A 107 5.38 6.21 -25.07
N ASP A 108 4.25 5.69 -25.54
CA ASP A 108 2.93 5.91 -24.94
C ASP A 108 2.60 4.76 -23.96
N LEU A 109 2.66 5.05 -22.67
CA LEU A 109 2.34 4.10 -21.60
C LEU A 109 0.94 3.49 -21.74
N GLY A 110 -0.03 4.24 -22.28
CA GLY A 110 -1.40 3.78 -22.46
C GLY A 110 -1.56 2.72 -23.56
N ARG A 111 -0.55 2.59 -24.44
CA ARG A 111 -0.54 1.67 -25.58
C ARG A 111 0.40 0.47 -25.40
N LEU A 112 1.08 0.38 -24.26
CA LEU A 112 1.98 -0.74 -23.99
C LEU A 112 1.23 -2.08 -23.99
N SER A 113 1.84 -3.09 -24.62
CA SER A 113 1.32 -4.45 -24.60
C SER A 113 1.42 -5.04 -23.20
N LYS A 114 0.34 -5.68 -22.75
CA LYS A 114 0.32 -6.41 -21.47
C LYS A 114 0.90 -7.81 -21.58
N ASN A 115 1.21 -8.28 -22.79
CA ASN A 115 1.56 -9.67 -23.08
C ASN A 115 2.99 -9.83 -23.60
N ASP A 116 3.91 -8.95 -23.19
CA ASP A 116 5.31 -9.00 -23.61
C ASP A 116 6.03 -10.24 -23.01
N PRO A 117 6.46 -11.22 -23.84
CA PRO A 117 7.13 -12.42 -23.35
C PRO A 117 8.43 -12.15 -22.58
N LEU A 118 9.15 -11.07 -22.93
CA LEU A 118 10.39 -10.71 -22.25
C LEU A 118 10.11 -10.32 -20.80
N VAL A 119 9.07 -9.50 -20.57
CA VAL A 119 8.66 -9.11 -19.22
C VAL A 119 8.32 -10.33 -18.37
N TYR A 120 7.56 -11.29 -18.91
CA TYR A 120 7.23 -12.51 -18.17
C TYR A 120 8.45 -13.40 -17.93
N LYS A 121 9.38 -13.48 -18.88
CA LYS A 121 10.63 -14.22 -18.71
C LYS A 121 11.47 -13.63 -17.56
N THR A 122 11.68 -12.31 -17.56
CA THR A 122 12.40 -11.59 -16.49
C THR A 122 11.74 -11.82 -15.13
N LEU A 123 10.41 -11.76 -15.07
CA LEU A 123 9.66 -12.09 -13.85
C LEU A 123 9.89 -13.55 -13.42
N GLN A 124 9.84 -14.51 -14.33
CA GLN A 124 10.05 -15.94 -14.04
C GLN A 124 11.47 -16.26 -13.55
N GLU A 125 12.45 -15.49 -14.01
CA GLU A 125 13.86 -15.57 -13.60
C GLU A 125 14.13 -14.84 -12.27
N ALA A 126 13.11 -14.16 -11.72
CA ALA A 126 13.19 -13.35 -10.50
C ALA A 126 14.21 -12.20 -10.56
N ASP A 127 14.52 -11.72 -11.76
CA ASP A 127 15.35 -10.54 -11.98
C ASP A 127 14.49 -9.27 -11.91
N THR A 128 14.03 -8.95 -10.69
CA THR A 128 13.03 -7.90 -10.46
C THR A 128 13.52 -6.74 -9.62
N ILE A 129 14.84 -6.57 -9.49
CA ILE A 129 15.41 -5.42 -8.79
C ILE A 129 15.03 -4.15 -9.54
N GLY A 130 14.42 -3.19 -8.83
CA GLY A 130 13.91 -1.95 -9.43
C GLY A 130 12.53 -2.08 -10.08
N MET A 131 11.88 -3.25 -10.03
CA MET A 131 10.51 -3.44 -10.49
C MET A 131 9.50 -3.22 -9.36
N PHE A 132 8.65 -2.20 -9.53
CA PHE A 132 7.67 -1.79 -8.52
C PHE A 132 6.77 -2.94 -8.04
N GLN A 133 6.60 -3.06 -6.72
CA GLN A 133 5.77 -4.06 -6.01
C GLN A 133 6.21 -5.54 -6.10
N VAL A 134 7.21 -5.86 -6.92
CA VAL A 134 7.70 -7.25 -7.11
C VAL A 134 9.19 -7.43 -6.77
N GLU A 135 9.82 -6.45 -6.12
CA GLU A 135 11.24 -6.45 -5.74
C GLU A 135 11.53 -7.04 -4.35
N SER A 136 10.51 -7.26 -3.50
CA SER A 136 10.79 -7.69 -2.12
C SER A 136 11.29 -9.15 -2.09
N ARG A 137 12.05 -9.52 -1.06
CA ARG A 137 12.60 -10.88 -0.93
C ARG A 137 11.53 -11.97 -0.98
N ALA A 138 10.34 -11.70 -0.42
CA ALA A 138 9.22 -12.63 -0.49
C ALA A 138 8.69 -12.79 -1.93
N GLN A 139 8.65 -11.70 -2.69
CA GLN A 139 8.23 -11.69 -4.10
C GLN A 139 9.23 -12.41 -4.99
N ILE A 140 10.50 -12.04 -4.89
CA ILE A 140 11.63 -12.65 -5.62
C ILE A 140 11.63 -14.17 -5.41
N ASN A 141 11.46 -14.65 -4.17
CA ASN A 141 11.45 -16.09 -3.89
C ASN A 141 10.21 -16.84 -4.39
N PHE A 142 9.11 -16.13 -4.68
CA PHE A 142 7.85 -16.75 -5.12
C PHE A 142 7.68 -16.71 -6.64
N LEU A 143 8.26 -15.73 -7.32
CA LEU A 143 8.17 -15.57 -8.77
C LEU A 143 8.59 -16.84 -9.56
N PRO A 144 9.72 -17.52 -9.27
CA PRO A 144 10.11 -18.74 -9.97
C PRO A 144 9.13 -19.91 -9.75
N LYS A 145 8.40 -19.90 -8.63
CA LYS A 145 7.40 -20.93 -8.29
C LYS A 145 6.05 -20.66 -8.95
N SER A 146 5.69 -19.38 -9.06
CA SER A 146 4.42 -18.90 -9.60
C SER A 146 4.46 -18.58 -11.09
N ARG A 147 5.60 -18.79 -11.74
CA ARG A 147 5.84 -18.67 -13.20
C ARG A 147 4.76 -17.88 -13.96
N PRO A 148 4.65 -16.56 -13.77
CA PRO A 148 3.55 -15.78 -14.34
C PRO A 148 3.66 -15.76 -15.87
N GLU A 149 2.55 -15.98 -16.56
CA GLU A 149 2.50 -16.03 -18.05
C GLU A 149 1.56 -14.97 -18.64
N LYS A 150 0.80 -14.28 -17.79
CA LYS A 150 -0.17 -13.25 -18.16
C LYS A 150 -0.34 -12.25 -17.03
N PHE A 151 -0.89 -11.08 -17.37
CA PHE A 151 -0.99 -9.94 -16.44
C PHE A 151 -1.75 -10.31 -15.16
N TYR A 152 -2.80 -11.13 -15.29
CA TYR A 152 -3.59 -11.57 -14.14
C TYR A 152 -2.79 -12.39 -13.12
N ASP A 153 -1.75 -13.12 -13.54
CA ASP A 153 -0.90 -13.88 -12.63
C ASP A 153 -0.09 -12.94 -11.72
N ILE A 154 0.36 -11.79 -12.25
CA ILE A 154 1.05 -10.73 -11.49
C ILE A 154 0.11 -10.12 -10.46
N VAL A 155 -1.14 -9.83 -10.84
CA VAL A 155 -2.17 -9.31 -9.92
C VAL A 155 -2.37 -10.26 -8.74
N VAL A 156 -2.47 -11.56 -9.01
CA VAL A 156 -2.61 -12.59 -7.98
C VAL A 156 -1.36 -12.67 -7.08
N GLN A 157 -0.17 -12.61 -7.67
CA GLN A 157 1.09 -12.65 -6.93
C GLN A 157 1.18 -11.51 -5.91
N VAL A 158 0.91 -10.27 -6.34
CA VAL A 158 0.99 -9.07 -5.50
C VAL A 158 -0.09 -9.09 -4.41
N ALA A 159 -1.23 -9.73 -4.68
CA ALA A 159 -2.32 -9.87 -3.70
C ALA A 159 -2.00 -10.90 -2.61
N ILE A 160 -1.33 -12.00 -2.94
CA ILE A 160 -1.03 -13.09 -1.99
C ILE A 160 0.11 -12.72 -1.05
N ILE A 161 1.13 -12.00 -1.54
CA ILE A 161 2.31 -11.65 -0.74
C ILE A 161 2.03 -10.36 0.04
N ARG A 162 1.13 -10.49 1.02
CA ARG A 162 0.77 -9.46 2.01
C ARG A 162 0.63 -10.14 3.38
N PRO A 163 0.89 -9.42 4.49
CA PRO A 163 0.89 -10.02 5.83
C PRO A 163 -0.42 -10.75 6.17
N GLY A 164 -1.59 -10.20 5.86
CA GLY A 164 -2.89 -10.84 6.14
C GLY A 164 -3.10 -12.23 5.51
N PRO A 165 -2.95 -12.39 4.19
CA PRO A 165 -3.00 -13.70 3.53
C PRO A 165 -1.95 -14.70 4.02
N ILE A 166 -0.76 -14.22 4.41
CA ILE A 166 0.34 -15.09 4.90
C ILE A 166 -0.02 -15.71 6.26
N VAL A 167 -0.61 -14.95 7.20
CA VAL A 167 -1.08 -15.50 8.49
C VAL A 167 -2.33 -16.37 8.36
N GLY A 168 -3.17 -16.17 7.33
CA GLY A 168 -4.36 -16.99 7.06
C GLY A 168 -4.10 -18.42 6.56
N ARG A 169 -2.88 -18.97 6.71
CA ARG A 169 -2.44 -20.27 6.16
C ARG A 169 -2.67 -20.41 4.65
N CYS A 170 -2.68 -19.31 3.88
CA CYS A 170 -2.56 -19.37 2.42
C CYS A 170 -1.12 -19.59 1.96
N SER A 171 -0.15 -19.73 2.88
CA SER A 171 1.23 -20.12 2.59
C SER A 171 1.33 -21.49 1.89
N ALA A 172 0.36 -22.39 2.06
CA ALA A 172 0.26 -23.62 1.25
C ALA A 172 0.00 -23.36 -0.25
N ALA A 173 -0.40 -22.14 -0.65
CA ALA A 173 -0.50 -21.69 -2.03
C ALA A 173 0.83 -21.20 -2.61
N THR A 174 1.89 -21.07 -1.78
CA THR A 174 3.23 -20.68 -2.22
C THR A 174 4.13 -21.87 -2.57
N SER A 175 3.66 -23.10 -2.36
CA SER A 175 4.33 -24.32 -2.84
C SER A 175 4.00 -24.59 -4.32
N PRO A 176 4.93 -25.11 -5.13
CA PRO A 176 4.70 -25.37 -6.55
C PRO A 176 3.47 -26.25 -6.82
N ALA A 177 3.28 -27.31 -6.02
CA ALA A 177 2.15 -28.24 -6.13
C ALA A 177 0.81 -27.62 -5.68
N GLY A 178 0.83 -26.78 -4.64
CA GLY A 178 -0.37 -26.07 -4.15
C GLY A 178 -0.83 -24.96 -5.09
N TRP A 179 0.11 -24.37 -5.84
CA TRP A 179 -0.16 -23.33 -6.83
C TRP A 179 -0.73 -23.91 -8.13
N ALA A 180 -0.14 -24.98 -8.68
CA ALA A 180 -0.66 -25.64 -9.89
C ALA A 180 -2.14 -26.08 -9.75
N LYS A 181 -2.52 -26.63 -8.60
CA LYS A 181 -3.90 -27.08 -8.30
C LYS A 181 -4.89 -25.92 -8.12
N ARG A 182 -4.43 -24.73 -7.70
CA ARG A 182 -5.28 -23.54 -7.51
C ARG A 182 -5.30 -22.61 -8.72
N ARG A 183 -4.29 -22.64 -9.60
CA ARG A 183 -4.25 -21.88 -10.86
C ARG A 183 -5.49 -22.19 -11.71
N SER A 184 -5.87 -23.47 -11.79
CA SER A 184 -7.10 -23.92 -12.45
C SER A 184 -8.36 -23.47 -11.71
N THR A 185 -8.38 -23.52 -10.38
CA THR A 185 -9.57 -23.19 -9.56
C THR A 185 -9.87 -21.68 -9.51
N ILE A 186 -8.83 -20.83 -9.49
CA ILE A 186 -8.95 -19.36 -9.52
C ILE A 186 -9.34 -18.88 -10.92
N CYS A 187 -8.78 -19.49 -11.98
CA CYS A 187 -9.14 -19.14 -13.37
C CYS A 187 -10.54 -19.62 -13.77
N THR A 188 -11.03 -20.76 -13.25
CA THR A 188 -12.33 -21.34 -13.68
C THR A 188 -13.55 -20.75 -13.01
N ARG A 189 -13.42 -20.07 -11.85
CA ARG A 189 -14.58 -19.53 -11.11
C ARG A 189 -15.03 -18.11 -11.50
N ARG A 190 -14.34 -17.38 -12.39
CA ARG A 190 -14.64 -15.95 -12.64
C ARG A 190 -14.39 -15.50 -14.09
N SER A 191 -15.11 -16.09 -15.02
CA SER A 191 -15.18 -15.65 -16.43
C SER A 191 -16.15 -14.48 -16.69
N SER A 192 -16.55 -13.69 -15.66
CA SER A 192 -17.39 -12.49 -15.86
C SER A 192 -16.59 -11.19 -15.64
N PRO A 193 -16.51 -10.28 -16.64
CA PRO A 193 -15.74 -9.03 -16.55
C PRO A 193 -16.13 -8.10 -15.39
N SER A 194 -17.39 -8.13 -14.96
CA SER A 194 -17.93 -7.26 -13.89
C SER A 194 -17.41 -7.62 -12.49
N SER A 195 -17.05 -8.89 -12.25
CA SER A 195 -16.62 -9.37 -10.93
C SER A 195 -15.16 -9.03 -10.59
N ASN A 196 -14.32 -8.83 -11.61
CA ASN A 196 -12.90 -8.50 -11.45
C ASN A 196 -12.69 -7.05 -11.00
N ALA A 197 -13.48 -6.11 -11.52
CA ALA A 197 -13.44 -4.71 -11.12
C ALA A 197 -13.97 -4.50 -9.69
N LEU A 198 -14.99 -5.25 -9.28
CA LEU A 198 -15.60 -5.17 -7.94
C LEU A 198 -14.70 -5.71 -6.82
N TRP A 199 -13.93 -6.78 -7.09
CA TRP A 199 -12.98 -7.31 -6.10
C TRP A 199 -11.76 -6.41 -5.96
N ALA A 200 -11.15 -5.98 -7.06
CA ALA A 200 -10.02 -5.06 -7.04
C ALA A 200 -10.38 -3.70 -6.42
N SER A 201 -11.56 -3.14 -6.73
CA SER A 201 -12.02 -1.87 -6.15
C SER A 201 -12.37 -1.95 -4.66
N ARG A 202 -12.97 -3.05 -4.18
CA ARG A 202 -13.18 -3.28 -2.74
C ARG A 202 -11.86 -3.50 -2.00
N PHE A 203 -10.87 -4.14 -2.64
CA PHE A 203 -9.57 -4.44 -2.05
C PHE A 203 -8.62 -3.23 -1.99
N PHE A 204 -8.67 -2.33 -2.97
CA PHE A 204 -7.96 -1.04 -2.95
C PHE A 204 -8.57 -0.06 -1.94
N ARG A 205 -9.91 0.04 -1.84
CA ARG A 205 -10.58 0.89 -0.82
C ARG A 205 -10.22 0.50 0.61
N SER A 206 -10.05 -0.79 0.87
CA SER A 206 -9.77 -1.29 2.23
C SER A 206 -8.35 -1.01 2.73
N ASN A 207 -7.38 -0.73 1.86
CA ASN A 207 -5.95 -0.76 2.25
C ASN A 207 -5.13 0.50 1.91
N TYR A 208 -5.68 1.45 1.14
CA TYR A 208 -5.06 2.79 0.99
C TYR A 208 -5.68 3.84 1.93
N CYS A 209 -6.84 3.55 2.54
CA CYS A 209 -7.45 4.35 3.62
C CYS A 209 -7.01 3.90 5.04
N GLY A 210 -6.00 3.04 5.14
CA GLY A 210 -5.50 2.50 6.41
C GLY A 210 -4.31 3.29 6.94
N TRP A 211 -4.50 4.57 7.24
CA TRP A 211 -3.60 5.33 8.10
C TRP A 211 -4.45 5.88 9.25
N ARG A 212 -4.25 5.30 10.44
CA ARG A 212 -4.59 5.97 11.70
C ARG A 212 -3.60 7.09 11.95
#